data_AF-A0A519HER1-F1
#
_entry.id   AF-A0A519HER1-F1
#
_cell.length_a   1.000
_cell.length_b   1.000
_cell.length_c   1.000
_cell.angle_alpha   90.00
_cell.angle_beta   90.00
_cell.angle_gamma   90.00
#
_symmetry.space_group_name_H-M   'P 1'
#
loop_
_entity.id
_entity.type
_entity.pdbx_description
1 polymer ?
#
loop_
_entity_poly.entity_id
_entity_poly.type
_entity_poly.pdbx_seq_one_letter_code
_entity_poly.pdbx_strand_id
1 'polypeptide(L)' 'EHGPWFAGRSFSAADVQMSFGIEAADARGLLRNRPKLADWLRRIHDRPAYQRALEQGGPYDLGSF' A
#
# COMPACT_ATOMS: atom_id res chain seq x y z
N GLU A 1 -19.57 2.00 -4.41
CA GLU A 1 -18.98 3.00 -5.33
C GLU A 1 -17.53 2.62 -5.57
N HIS A 2 -17.01 2.76 -6.79
CA HIS A 2 -15.59 2.50 -7.09
C HIS A 2 -14.79 3.79 -6.90
N GLY A 3 -13.60 3.71 -6.29
CA GLY A 3 -12.76 4.88 -6.06
C GLY A 3 -11.27 4.53 -5.93
N PRO A 4 -10.41 5.55 -5.80
CA PRO A 4 -8.96 5.38 -5.72
C PRO A 4 -8.46 4.70 -4.45
N TRP A 5 -9.31 4.48 -3.45
CA TRP A 5 -9.00 3.92 -2.14
C TRP A 5 -9.89 2.71 -1.82
N PHE A 6 -9.47 1.87 -0.87
CA PHE A 6 -10.20 0.65 -0.52
C PHE A 6 -11.63 0.90 -0.03
N ALA A 7 -11.86 2.03 0.66
CA ALA A 7 -13.18 2.44 1.13
C ALA A 7 -13.89 3.45 0.20
N GLY A 8 -13.44 3.60 -1.05
CA GLY A 8 -14.07 4.46 -2.05
C GLY A 8 -13.26 5.72 -2.38
N ARG A 9 -13.87 6.89 -2.22
CA ARG A 9 -13.30 8.17 -2.73
C ARG A 9 -12.22 8.78 -1.84
N SER A 10 -12.16 8.41 -0.57
CA SER A 10 -11.26 9.01 0.42
C SER A 10 -10.36 7.97 1.08
N PHE A 11 -9.12 8.37 1.38
CA PHE A 11 -8.20 7.55 2.17
C PHE A 11 -8.80 7.25 3.55
N SER A 12 -8.60 6.03 4.03
CA SER A 12 -9.17 5.56 5.29
C SER A 12 -8.23 4.59 6.03
N ALA A 13 -8.65 4.16 7.22
CA ALA A 13 -7.97 3.09 7.95
C ALA A 13 -7.89 1.78 7.15
N ALA A 14 -8.82 1.53 6.22
CA ALA A 14 -8.76 0.36 5.35
C ALA A 14 -7.49 0.35 4.49
N ASP A 15 -7.04 1.52 4.01
CA ASP A 15 -5.84 1.62 3.21
C ASP A 15 -4.56 1.40 4.05
N VAL A 16 -4.57 1.77 5.33
CA VAL A 16 -3.48 1.43 6.28
C VAL A 16 -3.46 -0.08 6.55
N GLN A 17 -4.62 -0.68 6.83
CA GLN A 17 -4.72 -2.12 7.08
C GLN A 17 -4.25 -2.93 5.87
N MET A 18 -4.60 -2.50 4.66
CA MET A 18 -4.29 -3.22 3.44
C MET A 18 -2.85 -3.04 2.94
N SER A 19 -2.09 -2.03 3.40
CA SER A 19 -0.74 -1.75 2.90
C SER A 19 0.20 -2.94 3.04
N PHE A 20 0.22 -3.58 4.21
CA PHE A 20 1.06 -4.75 4.48
C PHE A 20 0.81 -5.90 3.50
N GLY A 21 -0.46 -6.26 3.29
CA GLY A 21 -0.83 -7.36 2.40
C GLY A 21 -0.49 -7.07 0.94
N ILE A 22 -0.67 -5.82 0.50
CA ILE A 22 -0.38 -5.42 -0.87
C ILE A 22 1.13 -5.28 -1.11
N GLU A 23 1.91 -4.76 -0.17
CA GLU A 23 3.37 -4.72 -0.27
C GLU A 23 3.98 -6.12 -0.30
N ALA A 24 3.47 -7.03 0.54
CA ALA A 24 3.91 -8.42 0.53
C ALA A 24 3.51 -9.15 -0.78
N ALA A 25 2.42 -8.73 -1.43
CA ALA A 25 2.05 -9.22 -2.75
C ALA A 25 2.95 -8.65 -3.85
N ASP A 26 3.34 -7.39 -3.75
CA ASP A 26 4.27 -6.74 -4.68
C ASP A 26 5.68 -7.34 -4.62
N ALA A 27 6.20 -7.57 -3.40
CA ALA A 27 7.47 -8.27 -3.17
C ALA A 27 7.51 -9.66 -3.83
N ARG A 28 6.36 -10.32 -3.97
CA ARG A 28 6.19 -11.62 -4.65
C ARG A 28 5.86 -11.48 -6.15
N GLY A 29 5.81 -10.26 -6.70
CA GLY A 29 5.50 -9.99 -8.10
C GLY A 29 4.05 -10.21 -8.50
N LEU A 30 3.11 -10.26 -7.55
CA LEU A 30 1.70 -10.61 -7.79
C LEU A 30 0.86 -9.44 -8.34
N LEU A 31 1.41 -8.22 -8.35
CA LEU A 31 0.74 -7.03 -8.86
C LEU A 31 0.83 -6.84 -10.38
N ARG A 32 1.64 -7.64 -11.10
CA ARG A 32 1.89 -7.48 -12.55
C ARG A 32 0.62 -7.34 -13.41
N ASN A 33 -0.43 -8.08 -13.08
CA ASN A 33 -1.72 -8.06 -13.80
C ASN A 33 -2.84 -7.33 -13.03
N ARG A 34 -2.48 -6.50 -12.04
CA ARG A 34 -3.41 -5.81 -11.15
C ARG A 34 -3.15 -4.29 -11.15
N PRO A 35 -3.40 -3.59 -12.27
CA PRO A 35 -3.00 -2.20 -12.45
C PRO A 35 -3.61 -1.24 -11.43
N LYS A 36 -4.83 -1.51 -10.94
CA LYS A 36 -5.46 -0.69 -9.89
C LYS A 36 -4.76 -0.81 -8.54
N LEU A 37 -4.23 -1.99 -8.21
CA LEU A 37 -3.47 -2.19 -6.98
C LEU A 37 -2.06 -1.61 -7.10
N ALA A 38 -1.44 -1.71 -8.28
CA ALA A 38 -0.16 -1.03 -8.54
C ALA A 38 -0.30 0.50 -8.46
N ASP A 39 -1.35 1.09 -9.04
CA ASP A 39 -1.63 2.53 -8.90
C ASP A 39 -1.92 2.93 -7.45
N TRP A 40 -2.70 2.12 -6.73
CA TRP A 40 -2.96 2.34 -5.31
C TRP A 40 -1.68 2.28 -4.47
N LEU A 41 -0.80 1.31 -4.72
CA LEU A 41 0.46 1.14 -4.00
C LEU A 41 1.38 2.34 -4.21
N ARG A 42 1.52 2.79 -5.46
CA ARG A 42 2.24 4.04 -5.78
C ARG A 42 1.63 5.24 -5.05
N ARG A 43 0.29 5.37 -5.08
CA ARG A 43 -0.41 6.48 -4.44
C ARG A 43 -0.22 6.50 -2.92
N ILE A 44 -0.18 5.36 -2.24
CA ILE A 44 0.05 5.34 -0.79
C ILE A 44 1.51 5.66 -0.44
N HIS A 45 2.48 5.19 -1.25
CA HIS A 45 3.91 5.50 -1.10
C HIS A 45 4.22 6.98 -1.32
N ASP A 46 3.52 7.65 -2.23
CA ASP A 46 3.66 9.09 -2.52
C ASP A 46 3.18 9.99 -1.36
N ARG A 47 2.52 9.44 -0.32
CA ARG A 47 1.98 10.26 0.77
C ARG A 47 3.06 10.64 1.78
N PRO A 48 3.19 11.93 2.14
CA PRO A 48 4.14 12.37 3.18
C PRO A 48 3.93 11.67 4.53
N ALA A 49 2.70 11.32 4.88
CA ALA A 49 2.40 10.59 6.10
C ALA A 49 2.93 9.15 6.10
N TYR A 50 2.95 8.49 4.93
CA TYR A 50 3.51 7.16 4.77
C TYR A 50 5.05 7.21 4.91
N GLN A 51 5.69 8.18 4.24
CA GLN A 51 7.14 8.40 4.35
C GLN A 51 7.58 8.65 5.80
N ARG A 52 6.87 9.53 6.53
CA ARG A 52 7.13 9.73 7.97
C ARG A 52 6.92 8.47 8.80
N ALA A 53 5.93 7.64 8.47
CA ALA A 53 5.71 6.39 9.18
C ALA A 53 6.88 5.42 8.98
N LEU A 54 7.47 5.35 7.79
CA LEU A 54 8.69 4.56 7.53
C LEU A 54 9.90 5.10 8.29
N GLU A 55 10.08 6.42 8.33
CA GLU A 55 11.18 7.05 9.07
C GLU A 55 11.12 6.75 10.58
N GLN A 56 9.92 6.75 11.15
CA GLN A 56 9.71 6.49 12.59
C GLN A 56 9.68 4.99 12.92
N GLY A 57 9.08 4.17 12.05
CA GLY A 57 8.90 2.74 12.26
C GLY A 57 10.09 1.88 11.85
N GLY A 58 11.00 2.43 11.03
CA GLY A 58 12.09 1.69 10.40
C GLY A 58 11.64 0.86 9.18
N PRO A 59 12.60 0.27 8.43
CA PRO A 59 12.30 -0.53 7.24
C PRO A 59 11.51 -1.80 7.59
N TYR A 60 10.56 -2.17 6.75
CA TYR A 60 9.90 -3.48 6.82
C TYR A 60 10.79 -4.57 6.21
N ASP A 61 10.97 -5.68 6.92
CA ASP A 61 11.41 -6.93 6.32
C ASP A 61 10.17 -7.76 5.95
N LEU A 62 9.80 -7.73 4.67
CA LEU A 62 8.69 -8.50 4.11
C LEU A 62 9.16 -9.79 3.41
N GLY A 63 10.46 -10.10 3.48
CA GLY A 63 11.08 -11.28 2.87
C GLY A 63 11.23 -12.47 3.82
N SER A 64 11.12 -12.22 5.12
CA SER A 64 11.32 -13.20 6.19
C SER A 64 10.00 -13.66 6.79
N PHE A 65 9.25 -14.50 6.08
CA PHE A 65 8.15 -15.29 6.65
C PHE A 65 8.38 -16.78 6.39
#